data_AF-A0A7U2MZ64-F1
#
_entry.id   AF-A0A7U2MZ64-F1
#
_cell.length_a   1.000
_cell.length_b   1.000
_cell.length_c   1.000
_cell.angle_alpha   90.00
_cell.angle_beta   90.00
_cell.angle_gamma   90.00
#
_symmetry.space_group_name_H-M   'P 1'
#
loop_
_entity.id
_entity.type
_entity.pdbx_description
1 polymer ?
#
loop_
_entity_poly.entity_id
_entity_poly.type
_entity_poly.pdbx_seq_one_letter_code
_entity_poly.pdbx_strand_id
1 'polypeptide(L)'
;MRVTTLSTALFALASTAVSAPTAGSSSPGLEVKLTQIDNTRVKAVVKNTGSEEVSFVHLNFFKDAGPVKKVSVYRGQDEVQFEGIKRRLRSSGITKEAVTSLGAGETLEDEFDIASTSDLASGGPVSIRSHGFVPIVVDGKITGYIPYKSNDLTVNVDGGKAAKVTKALSQLTRRTEVTDCKGDAESSLTTALSNAAKLANQAAEAAESGDESKFEEYFKTTDQQTRTTVAERLRAVAKEAGSTSGGSTTYHCSDPYGYCEPNVLAYTLPSKNEIANCDIYYSELPPLAQKCHAQDQATTTLHEFTHAPGVYQPGTEDLGYGYDAATQLSAQDALNNADSYALYANAIELKC
;
A
#
# COMPACT_ATOMS: atom_id res chain seq x y z
N MET A 1 73.96 47.71 -19.13
CA MET A 1 73.81 46.27 -19.41
C MET A 1 73.40 45.57 -18.12
N ARG A 2 72.11 45.27 -17.95
CA ARG A 2 71.58 44.35 -16.94
C ARG A 2 70.16 43.99 -17.38
N VAL A 3 70.04 42.77 -17.87
CA VAL A 3 68.78 42.09 -18.17
C VAL A 3 68.24 41.57 -16.84
N THR A 4 66.97 41.80 -16.55
CA THR A 4 66.28 41.06 -15.50
C THR A 4 64.89 40.68 -15.98
N THR A 5 64.73 39.37 -16.02
CA THR A 5 63.64 38.50 -16.46
C THR A 5 62.31 38.74 -15.75
N LEU A 6 61.21 38.70 -16.53
CA LEU A 6 59.85 38.49 -16.03
C LEU A 6 59.69 37.04 -15.54
N SER A 7 59.18 36.85 -14.34
CA SER A 7 58.57 35.58 -13.89
C SER A 7 57.12 35.83 -13.49
N THR A 8 56.20 35.37 -14.33
CA THR A 8 54.78 35.25 -14.03
C THR A 8 54.54 34.02 -13.16
N ALA A 9 54.09 34.22 -11.92
CA ALA A 9 53.62 33.15 -11.05
C ALA A 9 52.10 32.98 -11.22
N LEU A 10 51.68 31.82 -11.74
CA LEU A 10 50.29 31.36 -11.72
C LEU A 10 49.96 30.88 -10.29
N PHE A 11 49.04 31.56 -9.60
CA PHE A 11 48.42 31.05 -8.39
C PHE A 11 47.11 30.33 -8.77
N ALA A 12 47.12 29.01 -8.73
CA ALA A 12 45.92 28.20 -8.69
C ALA A 12 45.52 27.98 -7.21
N LEU A 13 44.48 28.67 -6.76
CA LEU A 13 43.86 28.41 -5.46
C LEU A 13 42.59 27.61 -5.70
N ALA A 14 42.66 26.33 -5.30
CA ALA A 14 41.56 25.38 -5.32
C ALA A 14 40.43 25.85 -4.41
N SER A 15 39.22 25.94 -4.94
CA SER A 15 37.99 26.10 -4.18
C SER A 15 37.67 24.78 -3.46
N THR A 16 37.98 24.72 -2.17
CA THR A 16 37.46 23.68 -1.28
C THR A 16 35.97 23.91 -1.08
N ALA A 17 35.14 23.16 -1.80
CA ALA A 17 33.73 23.04 -1.50
C ALA A 17 33.58 22.32 -0.15
N VAL A 18 33.38 23.08 0.93
CA VAL A 18 32.93 22.54 2.19
C VAL A 18 31.43 22.26 2.03
N SER A 19 31.09 20.99 1.84
CA SER A 19 29.70 20.55 1.97
C SER A 19 29.28 20.76 3.43
N ALA A 20 28.57 21.86 3.69
CA ALA A 20 27.86 22.02 4.95
C ALA A 20 26.84 20.88 5.07
N PRO A 21 26.73 20.21 6.22
CA PRO A 21 25.65 19.27 6.43
C PRO A 21 24.36 20.09 6.33
N THR A 22 23.55 19.80 5.31
CA THR A 22 22.16 20.22 5.32
C THR A 22 21.57 19.67 6.61
N ALA A 23 21.09 20.55 7.49
CA ALA A 23 20.22 20.16 8.58
C ALA A 23 18.97 19.53 7.93
N GLY A 24 19.04 18.22 7.71
CA GLY A 24 17.93 17.43 7.23
C GLY A 24 16.84 17.55 8.28
N SER A 25 15.64 17.91 7.83
CA SER A 25 14.42 17.87 8.62
C SER A 25 14.41 16.60 9.48
N SER A 26 14.33 16.79 10.79
CA SER A 26 14.26 15.77 11.84
C SER A 26 12.92 15.03 11.83
N SER A 27 12.45 14.62 10.65
CA SER A 27 11.35 13.68 10.53
C SER A 27 11.96 12.28 10.62
N PRO A 28 11.50 11.41 11.53
CA PRO A 28 11.96 10.03 11.56
C PRO A 28 11.71 9.41 10.18
N GLY A 29 12.77 8.93 9.53
CA GLY A 29 12.72 8.20 8.28
C GLY A 29 13.17 6.77 8.51
N LEU A 30 12.49 5.82 7.89
CA LEU A 30 13.00 4.46 7.77
C LEU A 30 13.77 4.33 6.45
N GLU A 31 15.08 4.12 6.54
CA GLU A 31 15.90 3.79 5.37
C GLU A 31 15.84 2.28 5.13
N VAL A 32 15.54 1.86 3.91
CA VAL A 32 15.49 0.45 3.53
C VAL A 32 16.65 0.11 2.60
N LYS A 33 17.47 -0.87 2.97
CA LYS A 33 18.51 -1.41 2.09
C LYS A 33 18.16 -2.82 1.62
N LEU A 34 17.96 -2.98 0.32
CA LEU A 34 17.70 -4.27 -0.34
C LEU A 34 18.99 -4.86 -0.90
N THR A 35 19.25 -6.13 -0.61
CA THR A 35 20.36 -6.91 -1.15
C THR A 35 19.92 -8.30 -1.59
N GLN A 36 20.48 -8.83 -2.67
CA GLN A 36 20.25 -10.20 -3.11
C GLN A 36 21.04 -11.16 -2.23
N ILE A 37 20.40 -12.22 -1.74
CA ILE A 37 21.06 -13.33 -1.00
C ILE A 37 21.41 -14.45 -1.98
N ASP A 38 20.41 -14.97 -2.68
CA ASP A 38 20.52 -16.02 -3.69
C ASP A 38 19.35 -15.88 -4.64
N ASN A 39 19.55 -16.10 -5.95
CA ASN A 39 18.51 -16.04 -6.98
C ASN A 39 17.40 -14.97 -6.72
N THR A 40 16.23 -15.39 -6.23
CA THR A 40 15.06 -14.54 -5.92
C THR A 40 14.89 -14.27 -4.41
N ARG A 41 15.78 -14.77 -3.57
CA ARG A 41 15.83 -14.44 -2.14
C ARG A 41 16.52 -13.10 -1.92
N VAL A 42 15.82 -12.21 -1.24
CA VAL A 42 16.21 -10.83 -0.97
C VAL A 42 16.24 -10.63 0.54
N LYS A 43 17.21 -9.83 0.99
CA LYS A 43 17.28 -9.30 2.34
C LYS A 43 16.95 -7.81 2.33
N ALA A 44 16.04 -7.40 3.20
CA ALA A 44 15.83 -6.01 3.55
C ALA A 44 16.44 -5.73 4.92
N VAL A 45 17.20 -4.65 5.02
CA VAL A 45 17.64 -4.07 6.30
C VAL A 45 16.95 -2.71 6.43
N VAL A 46 16.05 -2.59 7.40
CA VAL A 46 15.31 -1.35 7.67
C VAL A 46 15.94 -0.68 8.88
N LYS A 47 16.39 0.57 8.73
CA LYS A 47 17.08 1.34 9.76
C LYS A 47 16.24 2.53 10.19
N ASN A 48 16.09 2.72 11.50
CA ASN A 48 15.61 3.98 12.04
C ASN A 48 16.72 5.04 11.93
N THR A 49 16.53 6.03 11.05
CA THR A 49 17.49 7.13 10.85
C THR A 49 17.22 8.34 11.75
N GLY A 50 16.13 8.30 12.53
CA GLY A 50 15.80 9.33 13.51
C GLY A 50 16.66 9.27 14.77
N SER A 51 16.45 10.25 15.64
CA SER A 51 17.16 10.40 16.93
C SER A 51 16.45 9.76 18.12
N GLU A 52 15.24 9.25 17.92
CA GLU A 52 14.40 8.66 18.97
C GLU A 52 13.95 7.26 18.56
N GLU A 53 13.53 6.46 19.54
CA GLU A 53 12.84 5.20 19.25
C GLU A 53 11.54 5.45 18.51
N VAL A 54 11.19 4.56 17.59
CA VAL A 54 9.88 4.57 16.95
C VAL A 54 9.25 3.20 16.93
N SER A 55 7.97 3.16 17.30
CA SER A 55 7.10 2.00 17.18
C SER A 55 6.15 2.18 16.01
N PHE A 56 6.05 1.19 15.13
CA PHE A 56 5.21 1.24 13.94
C PHE A 56 4.53 -0.09 13.65
N VAL A 57 3.43 -0.03 12.90
CA VAL A 57 2.73 -1.23 12.41
C VAL A 57 3.57 -1.91 11.34
N HIS A 58 3.92 -3.19 11.52
CA HIS A 58 4.70 -3.95 10.54
C HIS A 58 3.85 -4.76 9.56
N LEU A 59 2.52 -4.77 9.72
CA LEU A 59 1.61 -5.38 8.75
C LEU A 59 1.65 -4.60 7.43
N ASN A 60 1.59 -5.30 6.29
CA ASN A 60 1.89 -4.78 4.95
C ASN A 60 3.31 -4.20 4.79
N PHE A 61 4.23 -4.50 5.70
CA PHE A 61 5.60 -4.00 5.68
C PHE A 61 6.61 -5.16 5.85
N PHE A 62 7.90 -4.85 5.93
CA PHE A 62 8.92 -5.83 6.31
C PHE A 62 8.62 -6.37 7.72
N LYS A 63 8.92 -7.66 7.94
CA LYS A 63 8.51 -8.49 9.10
C LYS A 63 7.05 -8.96 9.13
N ASP A 64 6.20 -8.53 8.21
CA ASP A 64 4.91 -9.21 8.01
C ASP A 64 5.16 -10.69 7.63
N ALA A 65 4.48 -11.60 8.33
CA ALA A 65 4.58 -13.04 8.11
C ALA A 65 3.72 -13.52 6.92
N GLY A 66 2.72 -12.74 6.54
CA GLY A 66 1.82 -13.01 5.42
C GLY A 66 2.46 -12.74 4.05
N PRO A 67 1.82 -13.21 2.97
CA PRO A 67 2.29 -13.04 1.59
C PRO A 67 1.97 -11.63 1.06
N VAL A 68 2.41 -10.59 1.75
CA VAL A 68 2.15 -9.18 1.40
C VAL A 68 3.18 -8.62 0.41
N LYS A 69 2.87 -7.48 -0.18
CA LYS A 69 3.75 -6.80 -1.14
C LYS A 69 4.85 -6.00 -0.43
N LYS A 70 5.93 -6.68 -0.05
CA LYS A 70 7.11 -6.03 0.58
C LYS A 70 7.92 -5.17 -0.38
N VAL A 71 7.95 -5.57 -1.66
CA VAL A 71 8.66 -4.87 -2.74
C VAL A 71 7.85 -4.94 -4.03
N SER A 72 8.02 -3.91 -4.87
CA SER A 72 7.63 -3.95 -6.28
C SER A 72 8.75 -4.54 -7.12
N VAL A 73 8.39 -5.40 -8.08
CA VAL A 73 9.33 -6.07 -8.99
C VAL A 73 9.02 -5.61 -10.41
N TYR A 74 10.02 -5.12 -11.13
CA TYR A 74 9.86 -4.60 -12.50
C TYR A 74 10.71 -5.36 -13.50
N ARG A 75 10.15 -5.55 -14.69
CA ARG A 75 10.86 -5.99 -15.88
C ARG A 75 10.87 -4.85 -16.89
N GLY A 76 11.97 -4.11 -16.92
CA GLY A 76 12.00 -2.84 -17.65
C GLY A 76 11.15 -1.79 -16.93
N GLN A 77 10.10 -1.29 -17.58
CA GLN A 77 9.16 -0.33 -17.00
C GLN A 77 7.90 -1.00 -16.45
N ASP A 78 7.64 -2.25 -16.84
CA ASP A 78 6.42 -2.95 -16.45
C ASP A 78 6.61 -3.62 -15.10
N GLU A 79 5.69 -3.39 -14.18
CA GLU A 79 5.65 -4.10 -12.92
C GLU A 79 5.18 -5.55 -13.15
N VAL A 80 5.94 -6.51 -12.63
CA VAL A 80 5.54 -7.91 -12.59
C VAL A 80 4.33 -8.03 -11.69
N GLN A 81 3.31 -8.76 -12.13
CA GLN A 81 2.09 -8.95 -11.37
C GLN A 81 2.39 -9.52 -9.98
N PHE A 82 1.90 -8.83 -8.96
CA PHE A 82 1.91 -9.31 -7.59
C PHE A 82 0.82 -10.38 -7.40
N GLU A 83 1.22 -11.52 -6.85
CA GLU A 83 0.40 -12.72 -6.62
C GLU A 83 0.24 -13.03 -5.13
N GLY A 84 0.35 -12.04 -4.24
CA GLY A 84 0.08 -12.18 -2.81
C GLY A 84 -1.24 -11.54 -2.40
N ILE A 85 -1.31 -11.05 -1.16
CA ILE A 85 -2.49 -10.36 -0.59
C ILE A 85 -2.21 -8.87 -0.33
N LYS A 86 -3.26 -8.05 -0.39
CA LYS A 86 -3.32 -6.66 0.07
C LYS A 86 -4.30 -6.58 1.23
N ARG A 87 -4.00 -5.88 2.31
CA ARG A 87 -4.72 -6.02 3.60
C ARG A 87 -5.19 -4.69 4.13
N ARG A 88 -6.49 -4.52 4.36
CA ARG A 88 -7.00 -3.38 5.12
C ARG A 88 -6.75 -3.55 6.62
N LEU A 89 -5.96 -2.66 7.22
CA LEU A 89 -5.65 -2.64 8.65
C LEU A 89 -6.62 -1.76 9.44
N ARG A 90 -6.91 -2.13 10.69
CA ARG A 90 -7.63 -1.29 11.66
C ARG A 90 -6.75 -0.12 12.07
N SER A 91 -7.35 1.06 12.25
CA SER A 91 -6.66 2.33 12.58
C SER A 91 -6.52 2.61 14.09
N SER A 92 -7.15 1.82 14.93
CA SER A 92 -7.17 1.99 16.40
C SER A 92 -7.14 0.65 17.10
N GLY A 93 -6.77 0.63 18.39
CA GLY A 93 -6.67 -0.62 19.14
C GLY A 93 -5.60 -1.54 18.56
N ILE A 94 -4.49 -0.96 18.08
CA ILE A 94 -3.37 -1.71 17.52
C ILE A 94 -2.74 -2.54 18.64
N THR A 95 -2.68 -3.85 18.44
CA THR A 95 -2.13 -4.77 19.43
C THR A 95 -0.62 -4.90 19.26
N LYS A 96 0.07 -5.39 20.29
CA LYS A 96 1.54 -5.46 20.28
C LYS A 96 2.07 -6.45 19.23
N GLU A 97 1.25 -7.44 18.87
CA GLU A 97 1.58 -8.45 17.87
C GLU A 97 1.75 -7.86 16.47
N ALA A 98 1.14 -6.70 16.19
CA ALA A 98 1.25 -5.99 14.91
C ALA A 98 2.34 -4.89 14.91
N VAL A 99 3.06 -4.70 16.01
CA VAL A 99 3.96 -3.56 16.21
C VAL A 99 5.42 -3.99 16.32
N THR A 100 6.28 -3.27 15.61
CA THR A 100 7.74 -3.37 15.76
C THR A 100 8.26 -2.04 16.30
N SER A 101 9.25 -2.09 17.20
CA SER A 101 9.94 -0.90 17.72
C SER A 101 11.42 -0.93 17.34
N LEU A 102 11.95 0.22 16.94
CA LEU A 102 13.37 0.41 16.63
C LEU A 102 13.89 1.65 17.34
N GLY A 103 14.89 1.48 18.21
CA GLY A 103 15.66 2.57 18.78
C GLY A 103 16.38 3.41 17.72
N ALA A 104 16.89 4.57 18.12
CA ALA A 104 17.66 5.44 17.23
C ALA A 104 18.88 4.69 16.64
N GLY A 105 18.96 4.62 15.31
CA GLY A 105 20.02 3.90 14.60
C GLY A 105 19.89 2.38 14.59
N GLU A 106 18.92 1.80 15.29
CA GLU A 106 18.65 0.37 15.27
C GLU A 106 18.08 -0.10 13.93
N THR A 107 18.23 -1.39 13.68
CA THR A 107 17.81 -2.03 12.44
C THR A 107 16.98 -3.27 12.69
N LEU A 108 15.97 -3.50 11.85
CA LEU A 108 15.41 -4.84 11.65
C LEU A 108 15.89 -5.42 10.32
N GLU A 109 15.91 -6.74 10.25
CA GLU A 109 16.25 -7.48 9.03
C GLU A 109 15.09 -8.41 8.66
N ASP A 110 14.77 -8.48 7.38
CA ASP A 110 13.76 -9.39 6.84
C ASP A 110 14.28 -10.08 5.58
N GLU A 111 14.13 -11.40 5.52
CA GLU A 111 14.52 -12.22 4.37
C GLU A 111 13.30 -12.87 3.75
N PHE A 112 13.12 -12.70 2.45
CA PHE A 112 11.95 -13.19 1.73
C PHE A 112 12.31 -13.57 0.31
N ASP A 113 11.49 -14.41 -0.32
CA ASP A 113 11.67 -14.84 -1.69
C ASP A 113 10.63 -14.17 -2.60
N ILE A 114 11.06 -13.29 -3.50
CA ILE A 114 10.15 -12.54 -4.37
C ILE A 114 9.43 -13.44 -5.37
N ALA A 115 9.94 -14.64 -5.67
CA ALA A 115 9.25 -15.59 -6.55
C ALA A 115 8.03 -16.25 -5.87
N SER A 116 7.94 -16.17 -4.53
CA SER A 116 6.79 -16.71 -3.78
C SER A 116 5.50 -15.93 -4.03
N THR A 117 5.59 -14.66 -4.45
CA THR A 117 4.47 -13.74 -4.73
C THR A 117 4.57 -13.06 -6.10
N SER A 118 5.42 -13.56 -7.01
CA SER A 118 5.52 -13.06 -8.39
C SER A 118 6.00 -14.17 -9.32
N ASP A 119 5.48 -14.25 -10.55
CA ASP A 119 6.01 -15.19 -11.54
C ASP A 119 7.30 -14.65 -12.19
N LEU A 120 8.41 -15.32 -11.86
CA LEU A 120 9.74 -15.00 -12.36
C LEU A 120 10.35 -16.16 -13.18
N ALA A 121 9.53 -17.13 -13.62
CA ALA A 121 9.98 -18.31 -14.35
C ALA A 121 10.64 -18.00 -15.70
N SER A 122 10.35 -16.84 -16.29
CA SER A 122 10.99 -16.36 -17.52
C SER A 122 12.46 -15.95 -17.33
N GLY A 123 12.93 -15.78 -16.09
CA GLY A 123 14.31 -15.42 -15.76
C GLY A 123 14.73 -14.03 -16.26
N GLY A 124 16.03 -13.77 -16.26
CA GLY A 124 16.61 -12.50 -16.73
C GLY A 124 16.62 -11.39 -15.67
N PRO A 125 17.01 -10.16 -16.07
CA PRO A 125 17.13 -9.05 -15.15
C PRO A 125 15.75 -8.53 -14.71
N VAL A 126 15.60 -8.29 -13.42
CA VAL A 126 14.50 -7.54 -12.81
C VAL A 126 15.07 -6.45 -11.90
N SER A 127 14.35 -5.34 -11.74
CA SER A 127 14.64 -4.34 -10.71
C SER A 127 13.62 -4.43 -9.58
N ILE A 128 14.07 -4.31 -8.34
CA ILE A 128 13.22 -4.32 -7.16
C ILE A 128 13.41 -3.04 -6.35
N ARG A 129 12.31 -2.54 -5.81
CA ARG A 129 12.28 -1.34 -4.96
C ARG A 129 11.04 -1.35 -4.07
N SER A 130 11.07 -0.58 -3.00
CA SER A 130 9.94 -0.41 -2.08
C SER A 130 9.89 1.03 -1.56
N HIS A 131 8.70 1.57 -1.39
CA HIS A 131 8.46 2.88 -0.81
C HIS A 131 7.02 2.94 -0.28
N GLY A 132 6.76 3.86 0.64
CA GLY A 132 5.43 4.06 1.21
C GLY A 132 5.51 4.72 2.58
N PHE A 133 4.44 4.56 3.35
CA PHE A 133 4.33 5.05 4.72
C PHE A 133 3.99 3.91 5.68
N VAL A 134 4.62 3.90 6.87
CA VAL A 134 4.22 3.01 7.97
C VAL A 134 3.54 3.82 9.09
N PRO A 135 2.43 3.32 9.69
CA PRO A 135 1.77 4.00 10.80
C PRO A 135 2.61 3.96 12.08
N ILE A 136 2.85 5.12 12.71
CA ILE A 136 3.45 5.25 14.04
C ILE A 136 2.42 4.92 15.10
N VAL A 137 2.79 4.07 16.05
CA VAL A 137 1.90 3.62 17.13
C VAL A 137 2.40 4.14 18.47
N VAL A 138 1.54 4.85 19.19
CA VAL A 138 1.74 5.25 20.59
C VAL A 138 0.52 4.80 21.38
N ASP A 139 0.73 4.04 22.46
CA ASP A 139 -0.33 3.50 23.32
C ASP A 139 -1.47 2.79 22.55
N GLY A 140 -1.11 2.02 21.51
CA GLY A 140 -2.06 1.26 20.69
C GLY A 140 -2.89 2.12 19.72
N LYS A 141 -2.51 3.38 19.50
CA LYS A 141 -3.16 4.30 18.56
C LYS A 141 -2.19 4.78 17.50
N ILE A 142 -2.69 4.92 16.28
CA ILE A 142 -1.94 5.58 15.22
C ILE A 142 -1.85 7.09 15.55
N THR A 143 -0.65 7.64 15.58
CA THR A 143 -0.38 9.05 15.93
C THR A 143 0.36 9.82 14.85
N GLY A 144 0.78 9.13 13.80
CA GLY A 144 1.52 9.71 12.69
C GLY A 144 1.98 8.61 11.75
N TYR A 145 2.83 8.99 10.79
CA TYR A 145 3.31 8.10 9.74
C TYR A 145 4.77 8.39 9.42
N ILE A 146 5.52 7.34 9.12
CA ILE A 146 6.92 7.46 8.70
C ILE A 146 7.02 7.10 7.23
N PRO A 147 7.52 8.01 6.38
CA PRO A 147 7.88 7.64 5.02
C PRO A 147 9.10 6.71 5.03
N TYR A 148 9.11 5.77 4.09
CA TYR A 148 10.26 4.93 3.83
C TYR A 148 10.51 4.79 2.33
N LYS A 149 11.76 4.52 1.97
CA LYS A 149 12.15 4.21 0.60
C LYS A 149 13.38 3.31 0.60
N SER A 150 13.45 2.42 -0.38
CA SER A 150 14.62 1.58 -0.63
C SER A 150 15.55 2.11 -1.71
N ASN A 151 16.76 1.55 -1.79
CA ASN A 151 17.52 1.56 -3.03
C ASN A 151 16.81 0.76 -4.13
N ASP A 152 17.14 1.06 -5.39
CA ASP A 152 16.81 0.19 -6.52
C ASP A 152 17.86 -0.94 -6.55
N LEU A 153 17.41 -2.19 -6.52
CA LEU A 153 18.28 -3.37 -6.63
C LEU A 153 17.99 -4.10 -7.94
N THR A 154 19.01 -4.32 -8.76
CA THR A 154 18.90 -5.20 -9.93
C THR A 154 19.28 -6.63 -9.56
N VAL A 155 18.43 -7.58 -9.92
CA VAL A 155 18.58 -9.02 -9.67
C VAL A 155 18.55 -9.75 -11.01
N ASN A 156 19.55 -10.59 -11.27
CA ASN A 156 19.53 -11.49 -12.43
C ASN A 156 18.93 -12.83 -11.99
N VAL A 157 17.71 -13.12 -12.46
CA VAL A 157 16.95 -14.30 -12.06
C VAL A 157 17.26 -15.48 -12.97
N ASP A 158 17.63 -16.60 -12.37
CA ASP A 158 17.54 -17.93 -12.99
C ASP A 158 16.07 -18.37 -12.94
N GLY A 159 15.41 -18.34 -14.11
CA GLY A 159 14.00 -18.68 -14.23
C GLY A 159 13.69 -20.13 -13.85
N GLY A 160 14.61 -21.06 -14.12
CA GLY A 160 14.44 -22.47 -13.78
C GLY A 160 14.51 -22.73 -12.27
N LYS A 161 15.31 -21.94 -11.54
CA LYS A 161 15.30 -21.93 -10.06
C LYS A 161 14.07 -21.22 -9.52
N ALA A 162 13.71 -20.07 -10.08
CA ALA A 162 12.55 -19.29 -9.64
C ALA A 162 11.23 -20.08 -9.78
N ALA A 163 11.07 -20.84 -10.87
CA ALA A 163 9.90 -21.68 -11.11
C ALA A 163 9.71 -22.81 -10.07
N LYS A 164 10.76 -23.16 -9.30
CA LYS A 164 10.71 -24.18 -8.24
C LYS A 164 10.36 -23.60 -6.87
N VAL A 165 10.33 -22.28 -6.73
CA VAL A 165 9.93 -21.63 -5.48
C VAL A 165 8.46 -21.87 -5.24
N THR A 166 8.12 -22.41 -4.06
CA THR A 166 6.74 -22.62 -3.66
C THR A 166 6.02 -21.27 -3.54
N LYS A 167 4.89 -21.12 -4.24
CA LYS A 167 4.05 -19.94 -4.13
C LYS A 167 3.46 -19.85 -2.71
N ALA A 168 3.45 -18.64 -2.17
CA ALA A 168 2.98 -18.40 -0.81
C ALA A 168 1.46 -18.59 -0.69
N LEU A 169 0.73 -18.34 -1.79
CA LEU A 169 -0.66 -18.74 -1.94
C LEU A 169 -0.72 -20.18 -2.48
N SER A 170 -1.23 -21.12 -1.70
CA SER A 170 -1.41 -22.49 -2.19
C SER A 170 -2.50 -22.52 -3.28
N GLN A 171 -2.30 -23.35 -4.31
CA GLN A 171 -3.26 -23.58 -5.38
C GLN A 171 -4.52 -24.26 -4.80
N LEU A 172 -5.50 -23.48 -4.37
CA LEU A 172 -6.80 -23.98 -3.96
C LEU A 172 -7.87 -23.46 -4.92
N THR A 173 -8.52 -24.42 -5.58
CA THR A 173 -9.59 -24.26 -6.57
C THR A 173 -10.96 -24.12 -5.91
N ARG A 174 -11.68 -23.02 -6.17
CA ARG A 174 -12.95 -22.95 -6.92
C ARG A 174 -13.43 -21.50 -6.94
N ARG A 175 -13.99 -21.08 -8.08
CA ARG A 175 -14.65 -19.78 -8.27
C ARG A 175 -16.00 -19.83 -7.57
N THR A 176 -16.36 -18.80 -6.82
CA THR A 176 -17.75 -18.63 -6.37
C THR A 176 -18.11 -17.15 -6.19
N GLU A 177 -19.41 -16.88 -6.19
CA GLU A 177 -20.04 -15.60 -5.84
C GLU A 177 -19.86 -15.29 -4.33
N VAL A 178 -20.64 -14.38 -3.74
CA VAL A 178 -20.61 -14.19 -2.27
C VAL A 178 -20.75 -15.54 -1.58
N THR A 179 -19.72 -15.97 -0.84
CA THR A 179 -19.64 -17.35 -0.34
C THR A 179 -19.15 -17.40 1.10
N ASP A 180 -19.40 -18.55 1.74
CA ASP A 180 -19.12 -18.82 3.16
C ASP A 180 -19.80 -17.85 4.15
N CYS A 181 -20.93 -17.27 3.77
CA CYS A 181 -21.75 -16.41 4.60
C CYS A 181 -22.81 -17.21 5.39
N LYS A 182 -22.95 -16.95 6.69
CA LYS A 182 -24.07 -17.45 7.53
C LYS A 182 -24.50 -16.37 8.53
N GLY A 183 -25.80 -16.25 8.77
CA GLY A 183 -26.35 -15.44 9.87
C GLY A 183 -26.08 -13.94 9.72
N ASP A 184 -25.77 -13.27 10.84
CA ASP A 184 -25.65 -11.81 10.89
C ASP A 184 -24.49 -11.27 10.03
N ALA A 185 -23.46 -12.06 9.78
CA ALA A 185 -22.34 -11.70 8.90
C ALA A 185 -22.80 -11.53 7.44
N GLU A 186 -23.71 -12.40 6.96
CA GLU A 186 -24.31 -12.29 5.62
C GLU A 186 -25.12 -11.00 5.47
N SER A 187 -25.95 -10.70 6.48
CA SER A 187 -26.76 -9.48 6.51
C SER A 187 -25.88 -8.22 6.58
N SER A 188 -24.78 -8.29 7.33
CA SER A 188 -23.80 -7.19 7.43
C SER A 188 -23.07 -6.95 6.11
N LEU A 189 -22.58 -8.02 5.46
CA LEU A 189 -21.89 -7.90 4.17
C LEU A 189 -22.83 -7.39 3.08
N THR A 190 -24.03 -7.93 2.94
CA THR A 190 -25.00 -7.48 1.94
C THR A 190 -25.42 -6.01 2.14
N THR A 191 -25.53 -5.57 3.39
CA THR A 191 -25.74 -4.17 3.75
C THR A 191 -24.53 -3.31 3.37
N ALA A 192 -23.32 -3.76 3.70
CA ALA A 192 -22.08 -3.06 3.37
C ALA A 192 -21.88 -2.92 1.85
N LEU A 193 -22.15 -3.97 1.07
CA LEU A 193 -22.13 -3.95 -0.40
C LEU A 193 -23.09 -2.89 -0.95
N SER A 194 -24.34 -2.90 -0.47
CA SER A 194 -25.36 -1.93 -0.88
C SER A 194 -24.97 -0.49 -0.55
N ASN A 195 -24.34 -0.27 0.61
CA ASN A 195 -23.85 1.05 1.02
C ASN A 195 -22.62 1.46 0.21
N ALA A 196 -21.66 0.55 0.00
CA ALA A 196 -20.47 0.79 -0.82
C ALA A 196 -20.85 1.20 -2.24
N ALA A 197 -21.87 0.54 -2.84
CA ALA A 197 -22.37 0.91 -4.16
C ALA A 197 -22.94 2.32 -4.23
N LYS A 198 -23.62 2.78 -3.17
CA LYS A 198 -24.15 4.15 -3.07
C LYS A 198 -23.02 5.17 -2.88
N LEU A 199 -22.15 4.92 -1.90
CA LEU A 199 -21.02 5.79 -1.58
C LEU A 199 -20.09 5.95 -2.79
N ALA A 200 -19.78 4.87 -3.49
CA ALA A 200 -18.92 4.91 -4.67
C ALA A 200 -19.58 5.67 -5.83
N ASN A 201 -20.90 5.52 -6.06
CA ASN A 201 -21.59 6.32 -7.08
C ASN A 201 -21.61 7.82 -6.76
N GLN A 202 -21.83 8.18 -5.50
CA GLN A 202 -21.83 9.58 -5.05
C GLN A 202 -20.43 10.20 -5.14
N ALA A 203 -19.41 9.46 -4.73
CA ALA A 203 -18.02 9.85 -4.87
C ALA A 203 -17.61 9.99 -6.35
N ALA A 204 -18.08 9.09 -7.22
CA ALA A 204 -17.84 9.21 -8.66
C ALA A 204 -18.46 10.49 -9.24
N GLU A 205 -19.70 10.81 -8.90
CA GLU A 205 -20.36 12.05 -9.33
C GLU A 205 -19.62 13.30 -8.83
N ALA A 206 -19.14 13.28 -7.59
CA ALA A 206 -18.29 14.34 -7.03
C ALA A 206 -16.94 14.43 -7.77
N ALA A 207 -16.32 13.31 -8.14
CA ALA A 207 -15.12 13.31 -8.95
C ALA A 207 -15.37 13.86 -10.36
N GLU A 208 -16.54 13.59 -10.96
CA GLU A 208 -16.92 14.07 -12.31
C GLU A 208 -17.21 15.58 -12.33
N SER A 209 -17.92 16.09 -11.31
CA SER A 209 -18.53 17.42 -11.38
C SER A 209 -18.61 18.20 -10.06
N GLY A 210 -18.12 17.60 -8.96
CA GLY A 210 -18.13 18.20 -7.64
C GLY A 210 -16.99 19.19 -7.41
N ASP A 211 -16.81 19.56 -6.13
CA ASP A 211 -15.82 20.54 -5.69
C ASP A 211 -14.37 20.09 -5.98
N GLU A 212 -13.63 20.93 -6.69
CA GLU A 212 -12.24 20.65 -7.08
C GLU A 212 -11.29 20.60 -5.89
N SER A 213 -11.49 21.43 -4.87
CA SER A 213 -10.61 21.48 -3.70
C SER A 213 -10.73 20.23 -2.85
N LYS A 214 -11.95 19.69 -2.72
CA LYS A 214 -12.19 18.42 -2.04
C LYS A 214 -11.57 17.26 -2.81
N PHE A 215 -11.61 17.27 -4.13
CA PHE A 215 -10.91 16.26 -4.93
C PHE A 215 -9.38 16.38 -4.77
N GLU A 216 -8.84 17.60 -4.83
CA GLU A 216 -7.41 17.88 -4.68
C GLU A 216 -6.86 17.45 -3.30
N GLU A 217 -7.66 17.51 -2.25
CA GLU A 217 -7.29 17.03 -0.91
C GLU A 217 -6.84 15.57 -0.91
N TYR A 218 -7.58 14.69 -1.60
CA TYR A 218 -7.32 13.24 -1.62
C TYR A 218 -6.45 12.81 -2.79
N PHE A 219 -6.57 13.45 -3.95
CA PHE A 219 -5.87 13.02 -5.18
C PHE A 219 -4.78 13.99 -5.65
N LYS A 220 -4.57 15.09 -4.93
CA LYS A 220 -3.39 15.97 -5.02
C LYS A 220 -3.22 16.69 -6.36
N THR A 221 -4.30 16.76 -7.12
CA THR A 221 -4.40 17.38 -8.43
C THR A 221 -5.86 17.72 -8.71
N THR A 222 -6.12 18.69 -9.56
CA THR A 222 -7.45 19.01 -10.10
C THR A 222 -7.59 18.59 -11.57
N ASP A 223 -6.59 17.91 -12.12
CA ASP A 223 -6.56 17.58 -13.55
C ASP A 223 -7.74 16.68 -13.97
N GLN A 224 -8.34 17.02 -15.11
CA GLN A 224 -9.55 16.36 -15.58
C GLN A 224 -9.35 14.87 -15.86
N GLN A 225 -8.14 14.46 -16.25
CA GLN A 225 -7.86 13.06 -16.59
C GLN A 225 -7.88 12.18 -15.33
N THR A 226 -7.21 12.61 -14.27
CA THR A 226 -7.21 11.96 -12.95
C THR A 226 -8.62 11.94 -12.37
N ARG A 227 -9.38 13.05 -12.48
CA ARG A 227 -10.80 13.10 -12.08
C ARG A 227 -11.63 12.04 -12.80
N THR A 228 -11.49 11.94 -14.12
CA THR A 228 -12.17 10.92 -14.93
C THR A 228 -11.77 9.50 -14.51
N THR A 229 -10.47 9.22 -14.32
CA THR A 229 -10.01 7.90 -13.89
C THR A 229 -10.54 7.53 -12.50
N VAL A 230 -10.58 8.47 -11.55
CA VAL A 230 -11.17 8.25 -10.22
C VAL A 230 -12.65 7.93 -10.33
N ALA A 231 -13.39 8.71 -11.13
CA ALA A 231 -14.82 8.48 -11.36
C ALA A 231 -15.09 7.11 -11.99
N GLU A 232 -14.38 6.76 -13.06
CA GLU A 232 -14.53 5.47 -13.74
C GLU A 232 -14.27 4.29 -12.80
N ARG A 233 -13.19 4.35 -12.00
CA ARG A 233 -12.90 3.32 -10.99
C ARG A 233 -14.02 3.23 -9.95
N LEU A 234 -14.50 4.35 -9.42
CA LEU A 234 -15.59 4.37 -8.44
C LEU A 234 -16.92 3.86 -9.03
N ARG A 235 -17.25 4.18 -10.29
CA ARG A 235 -18.41 3.60 -10.99
C ARG A 235 -18.25 2.09 -11.18
N ALA A 236 -17.05 1.61 -11.48
CA ALA A 236 -16.76 0.18 -11.59
C ALA A 236 -16.93 -0.52 -10.24
N VAL A 237 -16.40 0.06 -9.15
CA VAL A 237 -16.61 -0.43 -7.77
C VAL A 237 -18.10 -0.45 -7.43
N ALA A 238 -18.85 0.61 -7.76
CA ALA A 238 -20.28 0.65 -7.51
C ALA A 238 -21.06 -0.44 -8.25
N LYS A 239 -20.68 -0.72 -9.50
CA LYS A 239 -21.27 -1.80 -10.30
C LYS A 239 -20.95 -3.17 -9.71
N GLU A 240 -19.71 -3.39 -9.29
CA GLU A 240 -19.29 -4.65 -8.68
C GLU A 240 -20.03 -4.90 -7.36
N ALA A 241 -20.05 -3.90 -6.47
CA ALA A 241 -20.74 -3.97 -5.19
C ALA A 241 -22.28 -4.09 -5.32
N GLY A 242 -22.84 -3.76 -6.48
CA GLY A 242 -24.27 -3.85 -6.77
C GLY A 242 -24.78 -5.26 -7.08
N SER A 243 -23.92 -6.27 -7.12
CA SER A 243 -24.28 -7.68 -7.33
C SER A 243 -23.76 -8.57 -6.21
N THR A 244 -24.57 -9.53 -5.78
CA THR A 244 -24.16 -10.57 -4.81
C THR A 244 -23.95 -11.94 -5.46
N SER A 245 -24.30 -12.08 -6.74
CA SER A 245 -24.31 -13.34 -7.50
C SER A 245 -23.65 -13.18 -8.88
N GLY A 246 -22.70 -12.27 -9.01
CA GLY A 246 -22.06 -11.95 -10.27
C GLY A 246 -21.03 -10.83 -10.10
N GLY A 247 -20.47 -10.37 -11.22
CA GLY A 247 -19.35 -9.44 -11.20
C GLY A 247 -18.04 -10.11 -11.60
N SER A 248 -16.95 -9.40 -11.39
CA SER A 248 -15.58 -9.83 -11.70
C SER A 248 -14.81 -10.32 -10.47
N THR A 249 -15.42 -10.27 -9.29
CA THR A 249 -14.83 -10.63 -8.01
C THR A 249 -15.60 -11.75 -7.30
N THR A 250 -14.90 -12.40 -6.38
CA THR A 250 -15.46 -13.29 -5.36
C THR A 250 -15.31 -12.62 -4.00
N TYR A 251 -16.36 -12.58 -3.18
CA TYR A 251 -16.31 -11.98 -1.85
C TYR A 251 -16.67 -13.01 -0.77
N HIS A 252 -15.71 -13.36 0.07
CA HIS A 252 -15.88 -14.28 1.19
C HIS A 252 -16.29 -13.52 2.45
N CYS A 253 -17.36 -13.96 3.12
CA CYS A 253 -17.73 -13.39 4.41
C CYS A 253 -16.68 -13.65 5.49
N SER A 254 -15.98 -14.77 5.43
CA SER A 254 -14.91 -15.13 6.36
C SER A 254 -13.70 -15.58 5.57
N ASP A 255 -12.53 -15.34 6.12
CA ASP A 255 -11.26 -15.78 5.56
C ASP A 255 -11.17 -17.30 5.36
N PRO A 256 -11.17 -17.79 4.11
CA PRO A 256 -11.08 -19.22 3.83
C PRO A 256 -9.63 -19.75 3.85
N TYR A 257 -8.64 -18.86 3.97
CA TYR A 257 -7.22 -19.17 3.77
C TYR A 257 -6.35 -18.98 5.00
N GLY A 258 -6.86 -18.36 6.06
CA GLY A 258 -6.10 -18.08 7.29
C GLY A 258 -5.08 -16.97 7.12
N TYR A 259 -5.38 -15.98 6.28
CA TYR A 259 -4.55 -14.78 6.08
C TYR A 259 -4.93 -13.59 6.96
N CYS A 260 -6.04 -13.69 7.70
CA CYS A 260 -6.41 -12.74 8.74
C CYS A 260 -5.51 -12.87 9.95
N GLU A 261 -4.95 -11.74 10.36
CA GLU A 261 -4.11 -11.59 11.54
C GLU A 261 -4.71 -10.54 12.48
N PRO A 262 -4.26 -10.44 13.74
CA PRO A 262 -4.65 -9.34 14.62
C PRO A 262 -4.54 -7.98 13.91
N ASN A 263 -5.55 -7.14 14.09
CA ASN A 263 -5.70 -5.83 13.45
C ASN A 263 -5.95 -5.81 11.93
N VAL A 264 -6.05 -6.94 11.22
CA VAL A 264 -6.48 -6.97 9.81
C VAL A 264 -8.00 -7.02 9.72
N LEU A 265 -8.61 -6.05 9.02
CA LEU A 265 -10.06 -5.94 8.81
C LEU A 265 -10.52 -6.79 7.62
N ALA A 266 -9.80 -6.75 6.52
CA ALA A 266 -10.10 -7.48 5.29
C ALA A 266 -8.83 -7.63 4.45
N TYR A 267 -8.89 -8.43 3.40
CA TYR A 267 -7.83 -8.50 2.41
C TYR A 267 -8.35 -8.83 1.01
N THR A 268 -7.55 -8.50 0.01
CA THR A 268 -7.76 -8.84 -1.41
C THR A 268 -6.59 -9.64 -1.98
N LEU A 269 -6.91 -10.69 -2.74
CA LEU A 269 -6.02 -11.40 -3.67
C LEU A 269 -6.18 -10.80 -5.08
N PRO A 270 -5.39 -9.78 -5.46
CA PRO A 270 -5.58 -9.09 -6.73
C PRO A 270 -5.41 -10.00 -7.95
N SER A 271 -4.50 -10.99 -7.90
CA SER A 271 -4.30 -11.94 -9.00
C SER A 271 -5.50 -12.86 -9.26
N LYS A 272 -6.41 -12.97 -8.30
CA LYS A 272 -7.62 -13.80 -8.37
C LYS A 272 -8.93 -13.01 -8.35
N ASN A 273 -8.88 -11.70 -8.07
CA ASN A 273 -10.06 -10.89 -7.78
C ASN A 273 -10.90 -11.47 -6.62
N GLU A 274 -10.22 -11.94 -5.58
CA GLU A 274 -10.85 -12.51 -4.39
C GLU A 274 -10.70 -11.56 -3.21
N ILE A 275 -11.78 -11.34 -2.48
CA ILE A 275 -11.82 -10.49 -1.29
C ILE A 275 -12.32 -11.34 -0.13
N ALA A 276 -11.77 -11.15 1.06
CA ALA A 276 -12.30 -11.76 2.27
C ALA A 276 -12.29 -10.78 3.44
N ASN A 277 -13.38 -10.80 4.22
CA ASN A 277 -13.42 -10.10 5.50
C ASN A 277 -12.79 -10.96 6.61
N CYS A 278 -12.10 -10.30 7.53
CA CYS A 278 -11.68 -10.88 8.79
C CYS A 278 -12.77 -10.71 9.86
N ASP A 279 -12.75 -11.53 10.91
CA ASP A 279 -13.79 -11.50 11.96
C ASP A 279 -13.98 -10.10 12.58
N ILE A 280 -12.89 -9.34 12.73
CA ILE A 280 -12.94 -8.00 13.32
C ILE A 280 -13.63 -6.96 12.42
N TYR A 281 -13.84 -7.23 11.14
CA TYR A 281 -14.71 -6.42 10.28
C TYR A 281 -16.14 -6.33 10.85
N TYR A 282 -16.65 -7.44 11.39
CA TYR A 282 -18.02 -7.49 11.89
C TYR A 282 -18.16 -6.97 13.30
N SER A 283 -17.11 -7.13 14.13
CA SER A 283 -17.17 -6.77 15.55
C SER A 283 -16.62 -5.38 15.87
N GLU A 284 -15.72 -4.83 15.05
CA GLU A 284 -15.00 -3.57 15.35
C GLU A 284 -15.37 -2.42 14.41
N LEU A 285 -16.05 -2.68 13.29
CA LEU A 285 -16.50 -1.63 12.36
C LEU A 285 -18.00 -1.39 12.46
N PRO A 286 -18.45 -0.12 12.52
CA PRO A 286 -19.85 0.19 12.29
C PRO A 286 -20.22 -0.07 10.82
N PRO A 287 -21.51 -0.24 10.49
CA PRO A 287 -21.96 -0.33 9.10
C PRO A 287 -21.61 0.92 8.27
N LEU A 288 -21.78 2.10 8.87
CA LEU A 288 -21.44 3.42 8.32
C LEU A 288 -20.90 4.32 9.44
N ALA A 289 -19.73 4.89 9.22
CA ALA A 289 -19.10 5.82 10.12
C ALA A 289 -19.90 7.13 10.20
N GLN A 290 -19.91 7.75 11.38
CA GLN A 290 -20.54 9.06 11.63
C GLN A 290 -19.50 10.17 11.85
N LYS A 291 -18.22 9.83 11.66
CA LYS A 291 -17.08 10.74 11.85
C LYS A 291 -16.24 10.72 10.58
N CYS A 292 -15.78 11.90 10.19
CA CYS A 292 -14.88 12.06 9.07
C CYS A 292 -13.66 11.16 9.20
N HIS A 293 -13.34 10.48 8.11
CA HIS A 293 -12.17 9.62 7.95
C HIS A 293 -12.15 8.38 8.85
N ALA A 294 -13.22 8.11 9.61
CA ALA A 294 -13.32 6.90 10.40
C ALA A 294 -13.64 5.69 9.51
N GLN A 295 -13.09 4.53 9.87
CA GLN A 295 -13.34 3.29 9.16
C GLN A 295 -14.73 2.75 9.45
N ASP A 296 -15.35 2.16 8.44
CA ASP A 296 -16.61 1.43 8.54
C ASP A 296 -16.61 0.25 7.55
N GLN A 297 -17.65 -0.57 7.65
CA GLN A 297 -17.84 -1.73 6.80
C GLN A 297 -17.94 -1.34 5.31
N ALA A 298 -18.77 -0.34 4.98
CA ALA A 298 -19.02 0.06 3.59
C ALA A 298 -17.75 0.57 2.87
N THR A 299 -16.97 1.42 3.52
CA THR A 299 -15.73 2.00 2.99
C THR A 299 -14.57 1.01 3.02
N THR A 300 -14.56 0.06 3.96
CA THR A 300 -13.63 -1.09 3.94
C THR A 300 -13.93 -2.00 2.75
N THR A 301 -15.20 -2.33 2.49
CA THR A 301 -15.60 -3.07 1.29
C THR A 301 -15.24 -2.31 0.00
N LEU A 302 -15.48 -0.99 -0.05
CA LEU A 302 -15.09 -0.14 -1.18
C LEU A 302 -13.58 -0.19 -1.41
N HIS A 303 -12.77 -0.04 -0.35
CA HIS A 303 -11.31 -0.13 -0.39
C HIS A 303 -10.85 -1.43 -1.06
N GLU A 304 -11.34 -2.58 -0.59
CA GLU A 304 -10.95 -3.89 -1.12
C GLU A 304 -11.32 -4.07 -2.61
N PHE A 305 -12.50 -3.58 -3.04
CA PHE A 305 -12.84 -3.63 -4.46
C PHE A 305 -11.88 -2.85 -5.34
N THR A 306 -11.27 -1.78 -4.85
CA THR A 306 -10.29 -1.02 -5.65
C THR A 306 -9.01 -1.81 -5.91
N HIS A 307 -8.66 -2.77 -5.04
CA HIS A 307 -7.49 -3.63 -5.24
C HIS A 307 -7.69 -4.66 -6.34
N ALA A 308 -8.94 -5.06 -6.62
CA ALA A 308 -9.27 -6.09 -7.59
C ALA A 308 -9.16 -5.55 -9.04
N PRO A 309 -8.15 -5.96 -9.82
CA PRO A 309 -7.94 -5.39 -11.16
C PRO A 309 -9.03 -5.77 -12.18
N GLY A 310 -9.80 -6.83 -11.90
CA GLY A 310 -11.01 -7.19 -12.63
C GLY A 310 -12.17 -6.20 -12.45
N VAL A 311 -12.15 -5.38 -11.38
CA VAL A 311 -13.07 -4.26 -11.21
C VAL A 311 -12.62 -3.08 -12.08
N TYR A 312 -11.38 -2.64 -11.92
CA TYR A 312 -10.77 -1.61 -12.76
C TYR A 312 -9.25 -1.76 -12.75
N GLN A 313 -8.62 -1.90 -13.93
CA GLN A 313 -7.17 -2.04 -14.08
C GLN A 313 -6.49 -0.66 -14.18
N PRO A 314 -5.36 -0.42 -13.48
CA PRO A 314 -4.74 -1.31 -12.48
C PRO A 314 -5.53 -1.36 -11.17
N GLY A 315 -5.47 -2.50 -10.49
CA GLY A 315 -5.89 -2.56 -9.09
C GLY A 315 -5.00 -1.66 -8.24
N THR A 316 -5.58 -0.94 -7.28
CA THR A 316 -4.86 -0.05 -6.37
C THR A 316 -3.91 -0.81 -5.46
N GLU A 317 -2.95 -0.10 -4.88
CA GLU A 317 -1.96 -0.51 -3.90
C GLU A 317 -2.29 0.01 -2.49
N ASP A 318 -1.48 -0.43 -1.53
CA ASP A 318 -1.51 -0.08 -0.11
C ASP A 318 -0.33 0.85 0.23
N LEU A 319 -0.41 2.12 -0.18
CA LEU A 319 0.72 3.05 -0.11
C LEU A 319 0.69 3.96 1.12
N GLY A 320 -0.51 4.24 1.63
CA GLY A 320 -0.73 5.07 2.80
C GLY A 320 -2.08 4.79 3.44
N TYR A 321 -2.06 4.41 4.71
CA TYR A 321 -3.23 4.08 5.52
C TYR A 321 -3.68 5.25 6.38
N GLY A 322 -4.97 5.59 6.39
CA GLY A 322 -5.53 6.69 7.14
C GLY A 322 -5.30 8.05 6.49
N TYR A 323 -6.05 9.05 6.96
CA TYR A 323 -6.15 10.36 6.34
C TYR A 323 -4.79 11.04 6.15
N ASP A 324 -3.98 11.13 7.21
CA ASP A 324 -2.72 11.88 7.14
C ASP A 324 -1.73 11.23 6.17
N ALA A 325 -1.67 9.89 6.08
CA ALA A 325 -0.79 9.21 5.13
C ALA A 325 -1.30 9.35 3.70
N ALA A 326 -2.58 9.06 3.47
CA ALA A 326 -3.17 9.08 2.13
C ALA A 326 -3.09 10.47 1.50
N THR A 327 -3.37 11.53 2.27
CA THR A 327 -3.31 12.92 1.79
C THR A 327 -1.88 13.47 1.69
N GLN A 328 -0.86 12.76 2.19
CA GLN A 328 0.56 13.10 1.98
C GLN A 328 1.18 12.43 0.75
N LEU A 329 0.49 11.47 0.13
CA LEU A 329 0.94 10.84 -1.10
C LEU A 329 1.12 11.84 -2.25
N SER A 330 1.89 11.44 -3.26
CA SER A 330 1.91 12.13 -4.55
C SER A 330 0.58 11.93 -5.28
N ALA A 331 0.25 12.74 -6.30
CA ALA A 331 -0.97 12.54 -7.08
C ALA A 331 -1.04 11.14 -7.73
N GLN A 332 0.09 10.66 -8.25
CA GLN A 332 0.17 9.34 -8.86
C GLN A 332 -0.01 8.22 -7.83
N ASP A 333 0.57 8.35 -6.64
CA ASP A 333 0.42 7.34 -5.58
C ASP A 333 -0.98 7.38 -4.99
N ALA A 334 -1.54 8.58 -4.76
CA ALA A 334 -2.90 8.75 -4.27
C ALA A 334 -3.95 8.15 -5.23
N LEU A 335 -3.77 8.35 -6.54
CA LEU A 335 -4.59 7.71 -7.59
C LEU A 335 -4.46 6.18 -7.55
N ASN A 336 -3.35 5.64 -7.10
CA ASN A 336 -3.12 4.20 -7.00
C ASN A 336 -3.20 3.67 -5.55
N ASN A 337 -3.76 4.42 -4.59
CA ASN A 337 -3.87 4.00 -3.20
C ASN A 337 -5.33 3.71 -2.84
N ALA A 338 -5.62 2.51 -2.37
CA ALA A 338 -7.00 2.10 -2.06
C ALA A 338 -7.67 2.98 -0.99
N ASP A 339 -6.91 3.42 0.01
CA ASP A 339 -7.48 4.20 1.09
C ASP A 339 -7.86 5.63 0.69
N SER A 340 -7.21 6.18 -0.34
CA SER A 340 -7.61 7.49 -0.90
C SER A 340 -9.06 7.46 -1.39
N TYR A 341 -9.49 6.34 -2.00
CA TYR A 341 -10.87 6.15 -2.46
C TYR A 341 -11.87 5.99 -1.31
N ALA A 342 -11.52 5.19 -0.31
CA ALA A 342 -12.36 4.97 0.86
C ALA A 342 -12.58 6.26 1.66
N LEU A 343 -11.50 7.01 1.89
CA LEU A 343 -11.52 8.30 2.59
C LEU A 343 -12.29 9.36 1.79
N TYR A 344 -12.06 9.45 0.48
CA TYR A 344 -12.79 10.38 -0.38
C TYR A 344 -14.31 10.09 -0.37
N ALA A 345 -14.70 8.81 -0.50
CA ALA A 345 -16.12 8.44 -0.44
C ALA A 345 -16.77 8.75 0.92
N ASN A 346 -16.05 8.51 2.02
CA ASN A 346 -16.49 8.89 3.36
C ASN A 346 -16.67 10.41 3.51
N ALA A 347 -15.70 11.19 3.04
CA ALA A 347 -15.71 12.65 3.14
C ALA A 347 -16.88 13.26 2.35
N ILE A 348 -17.10 12.79 1.12
CA ILE A 348 -18.22 13.21 0.28
C ILE A 348 -19.58 12.91 0.93
N GLU A 349 -19.74 11.75 1.58
CA GLU A 349 -20.97 11.40 2.29
C GLU A 349 -21.20 12.28 3.52
N LEU A 350 -20.17 12.45 4.35
CA LEU A 350 -20.27 13.17 5.61
C LEU A 350 -20.14 14.69 5.45
N LYS A 351 -19.90 15.18 4.23
CA LYS A 351 -19.68 16.60 3.89
C LYS A 351 -18.56 17.22 4.71
N CYS A 352 -17.47 16.48 4.77
CA CYS A 352 -16.15 16.93 5.14
C CYS A 352 -15.18 16.55 4.01
#